data_AF-A0A946NFZ2-F1
#
_entry.id   AF-A0A946NFZ2-F1
#
_cell.length_a   1.000
_cell.length_b   1.000
_cell.length_c   1.000
_cell.angle_alpha   90.00
_cell.angle_beta   90.00
_cell.angle_gamma   90.00
#
_symmetry.space_group_name_H-M   'P 1'
#
loop_
_entity.id
_entity.type
_entity.pdbx_description
1 polymer ?
#
loop_
_entity_poly.entity_id
_entity_poly.type
_entity_poly.pdbx_seq_one_letter_code
_entity_poly.pdbx_strand_id
1 'polypeptide(L)'
;MSKPQLLRSNKYQGMSDDKILSLYMNNLGGEEKHFLEIEVDIRQLKREADSRLSETKRSKHSLWYYLLYAFLFALFAGRFFSGLQ
;
A
#
# COMPACT_ATOMS: atom_id res chain seq x y z
N MET A 1 30.92 -6.88 -14.55
CA MET A 1 29.82 -7.07 -13.58
C MET A 1 28.87 -5.90 -13.69
N SER A 2 27.56 -6.12 -13.79
CA SER A 2 26.61 -5.01 -13.83
C SER A 2 26.52 -4.36 -12.43
N LYS A 3 26.50 -3.02 -12.37
CA LYS A 3 26.37 -2.23 -11.12
C LYS A 3 25.34 -2.78 -10.10
N PRO A 4 24.16 -3.33 -10.47
CA PRO A 4 23.21 -3.86 -9.48
C PRO A 4 23.71 -5.09 -8.70
N GLN A 5 24.66 -5.87 -9.22
CA GLN A 5 25.19 -7.04 -8.51
C GLN A 5 26.00 -6.67 -7.25
N LEU A 6 26.63 -5.48 -7.25
CA LEU A 6 27.44 -4.99 -6.13
C LEU A 6 26.60 -4.44 -4.97
N LEU A 7 25.34 -4.08 -5.23
CA LEU A 7 24.42 -3.49 -4.24
C LEU A 7 23.44 -4.52 -3.66
N ARG A 8 23.61 -5.79 -4.00
CA ARG A 8 22.72 -6.87 -3.58
C ARG A 8 23.09 -7.33 -2.18
N SER A 9 22.10 -7.39 -1.27
CA SER A 9 22.35 -7.95 0.06
C SER A 9 22.31 -9.48 0.03
N ASN A 10 23.24 -10.12 0.74
CA ASN A 10 23.24 -11.58 0.93
C ASN A 10 21.98 -12.08 1.67
N LYS A 11 21.34 -11.21 2.48
CA LYS A 11 20.14 -11.52 3.28
C LYS A 11 18.97 -11.96 2.39
N TYR A 12 18.71 -11.21 1.30
CA TYR A 12 17.56 -11.48 0.43
C TYR A 12 17.90 -12.48 -0.69
N GLN A 13 19.17 -12.65 -1.03
CA GLN A 13 19.62 -13.58 -2.08
C GLN A 13 19.20 -15.04 -1.82
N GLY A 14 19.22 -15.49 -0.55
CA GLY A 14 18.79 -16.83 -0.17
C GLY A 14 17.29 -17.01 0.06
N MET A 15 16.49 -15.94 -0.05
CA MET A 15 15.04 -16.01 0.18
C MET A 15 14.28 -16.43 -1.08
N SER A 16 13.14 -17.09 -0.88
CA SER A 16 12.17 -17.35 -1.95
C SER A 16 11.46 -16.08 -2.39
N ASP A 17 10.95 -16.08 -3.61
CA ASP A 17 10.27 -14.93 -4.20
C ASP A 17 9.00 -14.55 -3.41
N ASP A 18 8.24 -15.53 -2.91
CA ASP A 18 7.07 -15.29 -2.02
C ASP A 18 7.46 -14.56 -0.73
N LYS A 19 8.61 -14.90 -0.16
CA LYS A 19 9.11 -14.27 1.07
C LYS A 19 9.57 -12.84 0.80
N ILE A 20 10.14 -12.56 -0.37
CA ILE A 20 10.50 -11.21 -0.82
C ILE A 20 9.24 -10.36 -1.04
N LEU A 21 8.23 -10.92 -1.71
CA LEU A 21 6.95 -10.24 -1.97
C LEU A 21 6.23 -9.90 -0.66
N SER A 22 6.16 -10.84 0.29
CA SER A 22 5.56 -10.58 1.60
C SER A 22 6.31 -9.51 2.42
N LEU A 23 7.65 -9.50 2.37
CA LEU A 23 8.45 -8.43 3.00
C LEU A 23 8.21 -7.07 2.34
N TYR A 24 8.01 -7.04 1.02
CA TYR A 24 7.71 -5.82 0.28
C TYR A 24 6.35 -5.24 0.68
N MET A 25 5.35 -6.10 0.92
CA MET A 25 4.04 -5.69 1.42
C MET A 25 4.07 -5.15 2.86
N ASN A 26 4.99 -5.64 3.70
CA ASN A 26 5.13 -5.20 5.09
C ASN A 26 5.78 -3.80 5.24
N ASN A 27 6.12 -3.14 4.13
CA ASN A 27 6.49 -1.73 4.08
C ASN A 27 7.64 -1.39 5.04
N LEU A 28 8.74 -2.15 4.92
CA LEU A 28 9.98 -1.95 5.67
C LEU A 28 10.48 -0.50 5.54
N GLY A 29 11.04 0.04 6.62
CA GLY A 29 11.64 1.37 6.65
C GLY A 29 13.15 1.37 6.41
N GLY A 30 13.70 2.51 6.01
CA GLY A 30 15.15 2.76 5.95
C GLY A 30 15.88 1.99 4.84
N GLU A 31 17.13 1.61 5.11
CA GLU A 31 18.03 0.95 4.15
C GLU A 31 17.55 -0.43 3.72
N GLU A 32 16.86 -1.17 4.60
CA GLU A 32 16.32 -2.50 4.28
C GLU A 32 15.33 -2.45 3.11
N LYS A 33 14.57 -1.36 3.00
CA LYS A 33 13.66 -1.14 1.88
C LYS A 33 14.41 -1.01 0.56
N HIS A 34 15.51 -0.25 0.55
CA HIS A 34 16.32 -0.05 -0.66
C HIS A 34 16.93 -1.36 -1.15
N PHE A 35 17.48 -2.17 -0.24
CA PHE A 35 18.03 -3.48 -0.61
C PHE A 35 16.96 -4.44 -1.11
N LEU A 36 15.76 -4.41 -0.51
CA LEU A 36 14.64 -5.23 -0.96
C LEU A 36 14.13 -4.79 -2.33
N GLU A 37 14.06 -3.48 -2.60
CA GLU A 37 13.64 -2.93 -3.88
C GLU A 37 14.61 -3.31 -5.01
N ILE A 38 15.92 -3.26 -4.74
CA ILE A 38 16.95 -3.74 -5.67
C ILE A 38 16.77 -5.24 -5.96
N GLU A 39 16.49 -6.05 -4.95
CA GLU A 39 16.29 -7.50 -5.12
C GLU A 39 15.04 -7.80 -5.97
N VAL A 40 13.94 -7.09 -5.73
CA VAL A 40 12.70 -7.19 -6.51
C VAL A 40 12.93 -6.80 -7.97
N ASP A 41 13.76 -5.78 -8.22
CA ASP A 41 14.10 -5.33 -9.57
C ASP A 41 15.00 -6.35 -10.31
N ILE A 42 16.03 -6.89 -9.63
CA ILE A 42 16.91 -7.94 -10.18
C ILE A 42 16.12 -9.19 -10.57
N ARG A 43 15.13 -9.59 -9.76
CA ARG A 43 14.27 -10.76 -10.01
C ARG A 43 13.06 -10.47 -10.90
N GLN A 44 12.91 -9.24 -11.39
CA GLN A 44 11.76 -8.80 -12.19
C GLN A 44 10.38 -8.99 -11.50
N LEU A 45 10.36 -9.06 -10.17
CA LEU A 45 9.15 -9.25 -9.36
C LEU A 45 8.35 -7.96 -9.17
N LYS A 46 8.84 -6.82 -9.68
CA LYS A 46 8.26 -5.49 -9.47
C LYS A 46 6.78 -5.40 -9.85
N ARG A 47 6.41 -5.96 -11.00
CA ARG A 47 5.01 -5.97 -11.47
C ARG A 47 4.08 -6.73 -10.52
N GLU A 48 4.53 -7.85 -9.98
CA GLU A 48 3.75 -8.67 -9.04
C GLU A 48 3.70 -8.05 -7.65
N ALA A 49 4.79 -7.43 -7.21
CA ALA A 49 4.85 -6.70 -5.96
C ALA A 49 3.87 -5.50 -5.95
N ASP A 50 3.85 -4.73 -7.05
CA ASP A 50 2.97 -3.57 -7.20
C ASP A 50 1.50 -3.97 -7.35
N SER A 51 1.19 -5.07 -8.05
CA SER A 51 -0.18 -5.56 -8.15
C SER A 51 -0.74 -5.95 -6.78
N ARG A 52 -0.01 -6.73 -5.98
CA ARG A 52 -0.41 -7.13 -4.62
C ARG A 52 -0.53 -5.94 -3.66
N LEU A 53 0.36 -4.95 -3.79
CA LEU A 53 0.28 -3.71 -3.00
C LEU A 53 -0.98 -2.88 -3.37
N SER A 54 -1.32 -2.82 -4.66
CA SER A 54 -2.49 -2.08 -5.13
C SER A 54 -3.81 -2.70 -4.65
N GLU A 55 -3.89 -4.03 -4.57
CA GLU A 55 -5.05 -4.75 -4.05
C GLU A 55 -5.27 -4.47 -2.57
N THR A 56 -4.19 -4.45 -1.78
CA THR A 56 -4.26 -4.14 -0.34
C THR A 56 -4.64 -2.68 -0.08
N LYS A 57 -4.16 -1.73 -0.91
CA LYS A 57 -4.49 -0.30 -0.75
C LYS A 57 -5.92 0.06 -1.16
N ARG A 58 -6.60 -0.76 -1.98
CA ARG A 58 -7.97 -0.48 -2.46
C ARG A 58 -9.06 -0.57 -1.38
N SER A 59 -8.75 -1.05 -0.17
CA SER A 59 -9.70 -1.17 0.94
C SER A 59 -9.50 -0.08 2.02
N LYS A 60 -9.75 1.19 1.68
CA LYS A 60 -9.62 2.29 2.67
C LYS A 60 -10.73 3.34 2.67
N HIS A 61 -11.88 3.06 2.06
CA HIS A 61 -13.08 3.81 2.39
C HIS A 61 -13.92 2.98 3.34
N SER A 62 -13.69 3.19 4.64
CA SER A 62 -14.58 2.64 5.68
C SER A 62 -15.99 3.15 5.40
N LEU A 63 -16.96 2.24 5.28
CA LEU A 63 -18.39 2.55 5.08
C LEU A 63 -18.90 3.59 6.09
N TRP A 64 -18.28 3.63 7.28
CA TRP A 64 -18.54 4.60 8.33
C TRP A 64 -18.36 6.06 7.89
N TYR A 65 -17.42 6.32 6.99
CA TYR A 65 -17.21 7.65 6.40
C TYR A 65 -18.50 8.15 5.74
N TYR A 66 -19.13 7.33 4.90
CA TYR A 66 -20.36 7.71 4.19
C TYR A 66 -21.57 7.84 5.12
N LEU A 67 -21.66 6.99 6.15
CA LEU A 67 -22.70 7.10 7.18
C LEU A 67 -22.60 8.43 7.94
N LEU A 68 -21.39 8.89 8.27
CA LEU A 68 -21.17 10.18 8.89
C LEU A 68 -21.65 11.33 7.99
N TYR A 69 -21.35 11.30 6.69
CA TYR A 69 -21.84 12.32 5.75
C TYR A 69 -23.36 12.31 5.62
N ALA A 70 -23.99 11.14 5.56
CA ALA A 70 -25.45 11.03 5.51
C ALA A 70 -26.10 11.61 6.78
N PHE A 71 -25.52 11.36 7.95
CA PHE A 71 -25.97 11.93 9.21
C PHE A 71 -25.84 13.46 9.26
N LEU A 72 -24.67 13.99 8.91
CA LEU A 72 -24.43 15.44 8.84
C LEU A 72 -25.36 16.11 7.83
N PHE A 73 -25.58 15.47 6.68
CA PHE A 73 -26.52 15.94 5.67
C PHE A 73 -27.95 15.99 6.20
N ALA A 74 -28.40 14.96 6.93
CA ALA A 74 -29.73 14.93 7.54
C ALA A 74 -29.92 16.05 8.58
N LEU A 75 -28.90 16.32 9.41
CA LEU A 75 -28.92 17.45 10.36
C LEU A 75 -28.99 18.80 9.62
N PHE A 76 -28.19 18.97 8.58
CA PHE A 76 -28.18 20.18 7.77
C PHE A 76 -29.54 20.39 7.08
N ALA A 77 -30.03 19.37 6.37
CA ALA A 77 -31.34 19.42 5.72
C ALA A 77 -32.45 19.72 6.73
N GLY A 78 -32.51 18.98 7.84
CA GLY A 78 -33.50 19.22 8.89
C GLY A 78 -33.48 20.65 9.43
N ARG A 79 -32.29 21.23 9.63
CA ARG A 79 -32.15 22.60 10.17
C ARG A 79 -32.49 23.70 9.17
N PHE A 80 -32.26 23.48 7.87
CA PHE A 80 -32.50 24.49 6.83
C PHE A 80 -33.91 24.39 6.23
N PHE A 81 -34.49 23.19 6.11
CA PHE A 81 -35.87 23.02 5.64
C PHE A 81 -36.90 23.34 6.73
N SER A 82 -36.60 23.16 8.02
CA SER A 82 -37.50 23.56 9.12
C SER A 82 -37.56 25.08 9.36
N GLY A 83 -36.60 25.85 8.86
CA GLY A 83 -36.56 27.32 9.00
C GLY A 83 -37.13 28.07 7.81
N LEU A 84 -37.64 27.37 6.78
CA LEU A 84 -38.19 27.91 5.54
C LEU A 84 -39.73 27.83 5.48
N GLN A 85 -40.36 27.50 6.61
CA GLN A 85 -41.82 27.39 6.77
C GLN A 85 -42.37 28.52 7.63
#